data_AF-A0A6V7LWW6-F1
#
_entry.id   AF-A0A6V7LWW6-F1
#
_cell.length_a   1.000
_cell.length_b   1.000
_cell.length_c   1.000
_cell.angle_alpha   90.00
_cell.angle_beta   90.00
_cell.angle_gamma   90.00
#
_symmetry.space_group_name_H-M   'P 1'
#
loop_
_entity.id
_entity.type
_entity.pdbx_description
1 polymer ?
#
loop_
_entity_poly.entity_id
_entity_poly.type
_entity_poly.pdbx_seq_one_letter_code
_entity_poly.pdbx_strand_id
1 'polypeptide(L)'
;MGNSLEDNQYCFRKGRSTIDAINQVVNTSKVAIAGTRWKGGTKEYCLLAALDVKNAFNSARWDAISQALDRLQVPKYLRRIIKSYLSDSFTRLRMGKGAIK
;
A
#
# COMPACT_ATOMS: atom_id res chain seq x y z
N MET A 1 15.78 4.72 16.82
CA MET A 1 16.41 4.15 15.60
C MET A 1 15.57 2.95 15.18
N GLY A 2 14.89 2.85 14.04
CA GLY A 2 14.54 3.76 12.96
C GLY A 2 13.38 3.07 12.24
N ASN A 3 12.21 3.70 12.17
CA ASN A 3 11.09 3.18 11.38
C ASN A 3 11.34 3.53 9.92
N SER A 4 12.24 2.81 9.28
CA SER A 4 12.50 3.01 7.86
C SER A 4 11.34 2.38 7.08
N LEU A 5 10.60 3.19 6.34
CA LEU A 5 9.73 2.68 5.28
C LEU A 5 10.60 1.96 4.25
N GLU A 6 10.06 0.91 3.66
CA GLU A 6 10.75 0.18 2.60
C GLU A 6 11.12 1.11 1.44
N ASP A 7 12.29 0.87 0.85
CA ASP A 7 12.79 1.71 -0.23
C ASP A 7 12.02 1.57 -1.53
N ASN A 8 11.21 0.52 -1.69
CA ASN A 8 10.30 0.40 -2.83
C ASN A 8 8.89 0.91 -2.52
N GLN A 9 8.70 1.64 -1.41
CA GLN A 9 7.44 2.33 -1.09
C GLN A 9 7.49 3.78 -1.59
N TYR A 10 6.67 4.07 -2.60
CA TYR A 10 6.66 5.38 -3.27
C TYR A 10 5.42 6.22 -2.94
N CYS A 11 4.29 5.58 -2.62
CA CYS A 11 3.07 6.29 -2.26
C CYS A 11 3.16 6.89 -0.85
N PHE A 12 2.56 8.08 -0.66
CA PHE A 12 2.48 8.79 0.62
C PHE A 12 3.83 9.06 1.31
N ARG A 13 4.93 9.13 0.53
CA ARG A 13 6.28 9.41 1.03
C ARG A 13 6.80 10.72 0.43
N LYS A 14 7.27 11.62 1.29
CA LYS A 14 7.86 12.89 0.85
C LYS A 14 9.04 12.63 -0.10
N GLY A 15 9.07 13.33 -1.23
CA GLY A 15 10.14 13.21 -2.21
C GLY A 15 10.09 11.93 -3.07
N ARG A 16 8.97 11.19 -3.04
CA ARG A 16 8.72 10.05 -3.93
C ARG A 16 7.36 10.20 -4.61
N SER A 17 7.27 9.68 -5.83
CA SER A 17 6.11 9.81 -6.70
C SER A 17 5.78 8.50 -7.40
N THR A 18 4.61 8.44 -8.03
CA THR A 18 4.22 7.33 -8.91
C THR A 18 5.15 7.20 -10.12
N ILE A 19 5.74 8.30 -10.60
CA ILE A 19 6.74 8.29 -11.67
C ILE A 19 7.99 7.52 -11.23
N ASP A 20 8.46 7.73 -10.00
CA ASP A 20 9.61 7.00 -9.46
C ASP A 20 9.35 5.50 -9.37
N ALA A 21 8.14 5.12 -8.95
CA ALA A 21 7.73 3.70 -8.91
C ALA A 21 7.73 3.05 -10.30
N ILE A 22 7.17 3.74 -11.30
CA ILE A 22 7.13 3.26 -12.68
C ILE A 22 8.55 3.13 -13.24
N ASN A 23 9.39 4.15 -13.02
CA ASN A 23 10.78 4.14 -13.47
C ASN A 23 11.56 2.97 -12.87
N GLN A 24 11.35 2.64 -11.60
CA GLN A 24 11.98 1.49 -10.96
C GLN A 24 11.63 0.18 -11.65
N VAL A 25 10.34 -0.06 -11.93
CA VAL A 25 9.87 -1.28 -12.62
C VAL A 25 10.43 -1.36 -14.05
N VAL A 26 10.40 -0.25 -14.78
CA VAL A 26 10.91 -0.17 -16.16
C VAL A 26 12.41 -0.44 -16.21
N ASN A 27 13.19 0.17 -15.32
CA ASN A 27 14.64 -0.04 -15.28
C ASN A 27 15.00 -1.46 -14.88
N THR A 28 14.31 -2.03 -13.90
CA THR A 28 14.48 -3.45 -13.50
C THR A 28 14.19 -4.37 -14.70
N SER A 29 13.12 -4.10 -15.42
CA SER A 29 12.74 -4.87 -16.61
C SER A 29 13.80 -4.75 -17.72
N LYS A 30 14.34 -3.55 -17.97
CA LYS A 30 15.40 -3.31 -18.95
C LYS A 30 16.67 -4.11 -18.63
N VAL A 31 17.09 -4.11 -17.35
CA VAL A 31 18.26 -4.89 -16.91
C VAL A 31 18.03 -6.38 -17.12
N ALA A 32 16.86 -6.90 -16.72
CA ALA A 32 16.54 -8.33 -16.84
C ALA A 32 16.47 -8.84 -18.30
N ILE A 33 16.26 -7.95 -19.28
CA ILE A 33 16.21 -8.33 -20.71
C ILE A 33 17.47 -7.95 -21.50
N ALA A 34 18.45 -7.28 -20.88
CA ALA A 34 19.65 -6.79 -21.55
C ALA A 34 20.65 -7.90 -21.93
N GLY A 35 20.46 -9.12 -21.43
CA GLY A 35 21.32 -10.28 -21.72
C GLY A 35 21.26 -10.77 -23.18
N THR A 36 22.31 -11.45 -23.62
CA THR A 36 22.45 -11.93 -25.00
C THR A 36 21.53 -13.13 -25.27
N ARG A 37 20.48 -12.95 -26.08
CA ARG A 37 19.58 -14.03 -26.48
C ARG A 37 20.18 -14.82 -27.65
N TRP A 38 20.89 -15.91 -27.36
CA TRP A 38 21.35 -16.87 -28.36
C TRP A 38 20.91 -18.30 -28.03
N LYS A 39 20.88 -19.15 -29.05
CA LYS A 39 20.38 -20.53 -28.95
C LYS A 39 21.35 -21.37 -28.10
N GLY A 40 20.97 -21.67 -26.86
CA GLY A 40 21.81 -22.39 -25.88
C GLY A 40 22.31 -21.54 -24.71
N GLY A 41 22.05 -20.23 -24.71
CA GLY A 41 22.37 -19.34 -23.58
C GLY A 41 21.29 -19.31 -22.49
N THR A 42 21.67 -18.82 -21.30
CA THR A 42 20.75 -18.58 -20.18
C THR A 42 19.76 -17.47 -20.56
N LYS A 43 18.47 -17.81 -20.65
CA LYS A 43 17.41 -16.82 -20.85
C LYS A 43 16.90 -16.34 -19.50
N GLU A 44 17.08 -15.06 -19.22
CA GLU A 44 16.45 -14.40 -18.08
C GLU A 44 15.07 -13.86 -18.48
N TYR A 45 14.11 -14.00 -17.57
CA TYR A 45 12.73 -13.58 -17.76
C TYR A 45 12.33 -12.63 -16.63
N CYS A 46 11.67 -11.53 -16.97
CA CYS A 46 11.06 -10.61 -16.00
C CYS A 46 9.57 -10.88 -15.93
N LEU A 47 9.05 -11.17 -14.73
CA LEU A 47 7.62 -11.31 -14.45
C LEU A 47 7.15 -10.12 -13.62
N LEU A 48 6.11 -9.44 -14.08
CA LEU A 48 5.40 -8.43 -13.30
C LEU A 48 4.09 -9.03 -12.78
N ALA A 49 3.97 -9.13 -11.45
CA ALA A 49 2.72 -9.49 -10.78
C ALA A 49 2.08 -8.22 -10.21
N ALA A 50 0.95 -7.80 -10.77
CA ALA A 50 0.17 -6.68 -10.25
C ALA A 50 -0.92 -7.20 -9.31
N LEU A 51 -0.89 -6.75 -8.05
CA LEU A 51 -1.89 -7.07 -7.04
C LEU A 51 -2.67 -5.82 -6.66
N ASP A 52 -3.99 -5.89 -6.72
CA ASP A 52 -4.88 -4.86 -6.18
C ASP A 52 -5.70 -5.42 -5.02
N VAL A 53 -5.75 -4.69 -3.91
CA VAL A 53 -6.46 -5.10 -2.70
C VAL A 53 -7.84 -4.47 -2.71
N LYS A 54 -8.86 -5.28 -3.03
CA LYS A 54 -10.25 -4.83 -3.02
C LYS A 54 -10.61 -4.20 -1.68
N ASN A 55 -11.12 -2.96 -1.71
CA ASN A 55 -11.56 -2.23 -0.53
C ASN A 55 -10.47 -2.08 0.56
N ALA A 56 -9.20 -1.86 0.19
CA ALA A 56 -8.07 -1.82 1.13
C ALA A 56 -8.31 -0.96 2.40
N PHE A 57 -8.90 0.22 2.27
CA PHE A 57 -9.20 1.09 3.43
C PHE A 57 -10.37 0.58 4.29
N ASN A 58 -11.39 -0.02 3.68
CA ASN A 58 -12.57 -0.52 4.41
C ASN A 58 -12.32 -1.90 5.04
N SER A 59 -11.33 -2.64 4.54
CA SER A 59 -11.00 -4.01 4.99
C SER A 59 -9.81 -4.07 5.94
N ALA A 60 -9.08 -2.97 6.12
CA ALA A 60 -7.97 -2.90 7.05
C ALA A 60 -8.44 -3.16 8.49
N ARG A 61 -7.80 -4.12 9.17
CA ARG A 61 -8.19 -4.50 10.52
C ARG A 61 -7.64 -3.51 11.56
N TRP A 62 -8.51 -3.06 12.47
CA TRP A 62 -8.19 -2.09 13.51
C TRP A 62 -7.07 -2.55 14.47
N ASP A 63 -7.08 -3.83 14.83
CA ASP A 63 -6.08 -4.45 15.70
C ASP A 63 -4.68 -4.46 15.05
N ALA A 64 -4.61 -4.71 13.74
CA ALA A 64 -3.37 -4.66 12.99
C ALA A 64 -2.82 -3.23 12.89
N ILE A 65 -3.67 -2.23 12.61
CA ILE A 65 -3.28 -0.82 12.59
C ILE A 65 -2.76 -0.38 13.97
N SER A 66 -3.47 -0.76 15.04
CA SER A 66 -3.06 -0.41 16.41
C SER A 66 -1.68 -0.99 16.76
N GLN A 67 -1.45 -2.28 16.46
CA GLN A 67 -0.16 -2.92 16.68
C GLN A 67 0.96 -2.27 15.84
N ALA A 68 0.67 -1.86 14.61
CA ALA A 68 1.63 -1.16 13.77
C ALA A 68 2.01 0.20 14.38
N LEU A 69 1.04 0.99 14.85
CA LEU A 69 1.32 2.26 15.53
C LEU A 69 2.14 2.09 16.81
N ASP A 70 1.93 0.99 17.54
CA ASP A 70 2.71 0.63 18.73
C ASP A 70 4.16 0.30 18.38
N ARG A 71 4.38 -0.53 17.36
CA ARG A 71 5.72 -0.87 16.85
C ARG A 71 6.44 0.37 16.32
N LEU A 72 5.71 1.28 15.68
CA LEU A 72 6.22 2.55 15.22
C LEU A 72 6.48 3.55 16.36
N GLN A 73 6.23 3.17 17.62
CA GLN A 73 6.43 4.00 18.80
C GLN A 73 5.69 5.34 18.74
N VAL A 74 4.53 5.36 18.08
CA VAL A 74 3.70 6.56 17.98
C VAL A 74 3.24 6.98 19.39
N PRO A 75 3.35 8.26 19.77
CA PRO A 75 2.87 8.76 21.05
C PRO A 75 1.42 8.35 21.34
N LYS A 76 1.12 8.00 22.60
CA LYS A 76 -0.21 7.51 23.03
C LYS A 76 -1.34 8.48 22.67
N TYR A 77 -1.09 9.78 22.74
CA TYR A 77 -2.11 10.79 22.42
C TYR A 77 -2.50 10.77 20.94
N LEU A 78 -1.54 10.60 20.01
CA LEU A 78 -1.81 10.47 18.58
C LEU A 78 -2.54 9.17 18.26
N ARG A 79 -2.14 8.06 18.89
CA ARG A 79 -2.88 6.79 18.78
C ARG A 79 -4.35 6.94 19.17
N ARG A 80 -4.63 7.71 20.23
CA ARG A 80 -6.01 8.01 20.66
C ARG A 80 -6.78 8.83 19.63
N ILE A 81 -6.15 9.84 19.02
CA ILE A 81 -6.78 10.66 17.96
C ILE A 81 -7.09 9.80 16.73
N ILE A 82 -6.12 9.00 16.27
CA ILE A 82 -6.29 8.10 15.12
C ILE A 82 -7.43 7.11 15.39
N LYS A 83 -7.51 6.57 16.61
CA LYS A 83 -8.61 5.70 17.04
C LYS A 83 -9.96 6.37 16.97
N SER A 84 -10.08 7.59 17.46
CA SER A 84 -11.33 8.35 17.37
C SER A 84 -11.75 8.54 15.92
N TYR A 85 -10.83 9.04 15.08
CA TYR A 85 -11.09 9.31 13.67
C TYR A 85 -11.56 8.07 12.90
N LEU A 86 -10.91 6.92 13.12
CA LEU A 86 -11.25 5.68 12.43
C LEU A 86 -12.47 4.95 13.02
N SER A 87 -12.96 5.35 14.20
CA SER A 87 -14.20 4.81 14.78
C SER A 87 -15.46 5.53 14.27
N ASP A 88 -15.35 6.82 13.94
CA ASP A 88 -16.49 7.65 13.50
C ASP A 88 -16.94 7.37 12.05
N SER A 89 -16.11 6.67 11.26
CA SER A 89 -16.45 6.26 9.89
C SER A 89 -17.51 5.14 9.81
N PHE A 90 -17.89 4.53 10.94
CA PHE A 90 -18.99 3.57 11.02
C PHE A 90 -20.36 4.27 11.16
N THR A 91 -20.69 5.20 10.28
CA THR A 91 -22.02 5.81 10.25
C THR A 91 -22.99 4.87 9.51
N ARG A 92 -23.84 4.18 10.29
CA ARG A 92 -24.93 3.34 9.78
C ARG A 92 -26.03 4.25 9.23
N LEU A 93 -26.01 4.56 7.92
CA LEU A 93 -27.14 5.20 7.25
C LEU A 93 -28.34 4.26 7.32
N ARG A 94 -29.31 4.58 8.20
CA ARG A 94 -30.63 3.95 8.17
C ARG A 94 -31.37 4.52 6.96
N MET A 95 -31.45 3.74 5.88
CA MET A 95 -32.38 4.05 4.79
C MET A 95 -33.80 4.02 5.37
N GLY A 96 -34.44 5.19 5.46
CA GLY A 96 -35.85 5.29 5.81
C GLY A 96 -36.70 4.58 4.75
N LYS A 97 -37.68 3.79 5.20
CA LYS A 97 -38.63 3.13 4.29
C LYS A 97 -39.37 4.21 3.49
N GLY A 98 -39.04 4.33 2.20
CA GLY A 98 -39.86 5.07 1.25
C GLY A 98 -41.17 4.34 1.04
N ALA A 99 -42.26 4.93 1.52
CA ALA A 99 -43.60 4.53 1.15
C ALA A 99 -43.79 4.88 -0.34
N ILE A 100 -43.93 3.85 -1.17
CA ILE A 100 -44.42 4.00 -2.54
C ILE A 100 -45.92 4.20 -2.41
N LYS A 101 -46.41 5.39 -2.78
CA LYS A 101 -47.82 5.61 -3.11
C LYS A 101 -48.05 5.19 -4.55
#